data_AF-A0A015N0D1-F1
#
_entry.id   AF-A0A015N0D1-F1
#
_cell.length_a   1.000
_cell.length_b   1.000
_cell.length_c   1.000
_cell.angle_alpha   90.00
_cell.angle_beta   90.00
_cell.angle_gamma   90.00
#
_symmetry.space_group_name_H-M   'P 1'
#
loop_
_entity.id
_entity.type
_entity.pdbx_description
1 polymer ?
#
loop_
_entity_poly.entity_id
_entity_poly.type
_entity_poly.pdbx_seq_one_letter_code
_entity_poly.pdbx_strand_id
1 'polypeptide(L)'
;MSSETSTPYTPASTSISVAGNETVSLADEIKKYDTAKLIEYLQGQKNLELSETAIKILEKEELNGGDLFDLTEEWLRSVGLGLGPAMRLVKFVKECKDKKLRSFSSYKTKKELGEVLNMGLLAGI
;
A
#
# COMPACT_ATOMS: atom_id res chain seq x y z
N MET A 1 -7.42 -21.90 -65.86
CA MET A 1 -6.55 -21.10 -64.96
C MET A 1 -7.47 -20.38 -64.00
N SER A 2 -7.68 -20.94 -62.81
CA SER A 2 -8.57 -20.37 -61.78
C SER A 2 -7.70 -19.78 -60.68
N SER A 3 -7.79 -18.48 -60.48
CA SER A 3 -7.01 -17.75 -59.48
C SER A 3 -7.78 -17.75 -58.15
N GLU A 4 -7.22 -18.40 -57.14
CA GLU A 4 -7.71 -18.35 -55.77
C GLU A 4 -7.29 -17.03 -55.11
N THR A 5 -8.27 -16.23 -54.69
CA THR A 5 -8.05 -14.97 -53.98
C THR A 5 -7.94 -15.26 -52.49
N SER A 6 -6.71 -15.15 -51.96
CA SER A 6 -6.46 -15.22 -50.51
C SER A 6 -7.04 -13.99 -49.81
N THR A 7 -7.95 -14.21 -48.86
CA THR A 7 -8.43 -13.15 -47.97
C THR A 7 -7.36 -12.79 -46.95
N PRO A 8 -7.18 -11.50 -46.60
CA PRO A 8 -6.23 -11.09 -45.58
C PRO A 8 -6.74 -11.53 -44.20
N TYR A 9 -5.92 -12.32 -43.50
CA TYR A 9 -6.16 -12.66 -42.10
C TYR A 9 -6.02 -11.40 -41.25
N THR A 10 -7.13 -10.91 -40.70
CA THR A 10 -7.15 -9.92 -39.62
C THR A 10 -6.69 -10.63 -38.34
N PRO A 11 -5.61 -10.20 -37.66
CA PRO A 11 -5.31 -10.73 -36.35
C PRO A 11 -6.43 -10.27 -35.41
N ALA A 12 -7.19 -11.22 -34.87
CA ALA A 12 -8.10 -10.95 -33.78
C ALA A 12 -7.27 -10.41 -32.62
N SER A 13 -7.50 -9.13 -32.27
CA SER A 13 -6.98 -8.54 -31.05
C SER A 13 -7.39 -9.44 -29.89
N THR A 14 -6.44 -10.23 -29.42
CA THR A 14 -6.60 -11.01 -28.21
C THR A 14 -6.60 -10.00 -27.09
N SER A 15 -7.79 -9.54 -26.72
CA SER A 15 -7.99 -8.90 -25.43
C SER A 15 -7.57 -9.93 -24.40
N ILE A 16 -6.38 -9.75 -23.81
CA ILE A 16 -5.92 -10.49 -22.64
C ILE A 16 -6.92 -10.12 -21.55
N SER A 17 -7.97 -10.93 -21.39
CA SER A 17 -8.77 -10.91 -20.19
C SER A 17 -7.87 -11.45 -19.09
N VAL A 18 -7.17 -10.54 -18.40
CA VAL A 18 -6.62 -10.83 -17.08
C VAL A 18 -7.84 -11.10 -16.20
N ALA A 19 -8.23 -12.37 -16.13
CA ALA A 19 -9.10 -12.88 -15.08
C ALA A 19 -8.29 -12.78 -13.79
N GLY A 20 -8.45 -11.65 -13.12
CA GLY A 20 -7.69 -11.30 -11.93
C GLY A 20 -7.90 -9.83 -11.59
N ASN A 21 -9.16 -9.42 -11.37
CA ASN A 21 -9.42 -8.19 -10.64
C ASN A 21 -9.16 -8.40 -9.13
N GLU A 22 -8.09 -9.10 -8.78
CA GLU A 22 -7.61 -9.16 -7.40
C GLU A 22 -7.17 -7.74 -7.05
N THR A 23 -8.08 -6.99 -6.42
CA THR A 23 -7.78 -5.68 -5.89
C THR A 23 -6.74 -5.86 -4.80
N VAL A 24 -5.46 -5.66 -5.12
CA VAL A 24 -4.38 -5.65 -4.13
C VAL A 24 -4.65 -4.49 -3.18
N SER A 25 -4.96 -4.77 -1.91
CA SER A 25 -5.16 -3.71 -0.93
C SER A 25 -3.82 -3.12 -0.50
N LEU A 26 -3.83 -1.88 0.02
CA LEU A 26 -2.63 -1.28 0.61
C LEU A 26 -2.05 -2.19 1.72
N ALA A 27 -2.91 -2.85 2.49
CA ALA A 27 -2.49 -3.81 3.50
C ALA A 27 -1.75 -5.01 2.90
N ASP A 28 -2.20 -5.53 1.75
CA ASP A 28 -1.54 -6.66 1.09
C ASP A 28 -0.19 -6.29 0.47
N GLU A 29 -0.01 -5.00 0.12
CA GLU A 29 1.28 -4.49 -0.31
C GLU A 29 2.24 -4.31 0.86
N ILE A 30 1.80 -3.63 1.93
CA ILE A 30 2.62 -3.40 3.13
C ILE A 30 3.05 -4.73 3.76
N LYS A 31 2.19 -5.75 3.81
CA LYS A 31 2.53 -7.09 4.33
C LYS A 31 3.75 -7.75 3.68
N LYS A 32 4.14 -7.32 2.48
CA LYS A 32 5.30 -7.86 1.75
C LYS A 32 6.60 -7.13 2.09
N TYR A 33 6.55 -6.05 2.86
CA TYR A 33 7.73 -5.25 3.18
C TYR A 33 8.59 -5.96 4.21
N ASP A 34 9.88 -6.09 3.90
CA ASP A 34 10.92 -6.32 4.89
C ASP A 34 11.03 -5.12 5.85
N THR A 35 11.81 -5.28 6.92
CA THR A 35 11.99 -4.24 7.94
C THR A 35 12.46 -2.91 7.37
N ALA A 36 13.40 -2.94 6.42
CA ALA A 36 13.95 -1.72 5.82
C ALA A 36 12.91 -0.96 5.00
N LYS A 37 12.18 -1.65 4.11
CA LYS A 37 11.10 -1.06 3.31
C LYS A 37 9.95 -0.57 4.17
N LEU A 38 9.63 -1.29 5.25
CA LEU A 38 8.60 -0.84 6.19
C LEU A 38 9.00 0.48 6.85
N ILE A 39 10.23 0.59 7.35
CA ILE A 39 10.74 1.82 7.97
C ILE A 39 10.70 2.99 6.99
N GLU A 40 11.21 2.79 5.77
CA GLU A 40 11.19 3.81 4.71
C GLU A 40 9.75 4.29 4.45
N TYR A 41 8.81 3.35 4.33
CA TYR A 41 7.41 3.65 4.11
C TYR A 41 6.78 4.43 5.27
N LEU A 42 7.02 4.02 6.52
CA LEU A 42 6.49 4.67 7.73
C LEU A 42 7.08 6.07 7.92
N GLN A 43 8.36 6.29 7.59
CA GLN A 43 8.98 7.61 7.60
C GLN A 43 8.36 8.56 6.58
N GLY A 44 7.89 8.05 5.45
CA GLY A 44 7.12 8.81 4.46
C GLY A 44 5.73 9.25 4.93
N GLN A 45 5.19 8.66 6.00
CA GLN A 45 3.85 8.97 6.51
C GLN A 45 3.89 10.19 7.45
N LYS A 46 3.55 11.38 6.92
CA LYS A 46 3.53 12.64 7.70
C LYS A 46 2.67 12.58 8.96
N ASN A 47 1.58 11.84 8.96
CA ASN A 47 0.66 11.70 10.10
C ASN A 47 1.22 10.85 11.26
N LEU A 48 2.31 10.10 11.04
CA LEU A 48 2.91 9.28 12.09
C LEU A 48 3.92 10.03 12.94
N GLU A 49 4.54 11.10 12.41
CA GLU A 49 5.62 11.91 12.99
C GLU A 49 6.51 11.08 13.96
N LEU A 50 7.11 10.02 13.42
CA LEU A 50 7.98 9.12 14.19
C LEU A 50 9.31 9.82 14.44
N SER A 51 9.76 9.82 15.69
CA SER A 51 11.10 10.30 16.03
C SER A 51 12.16 9.29 15.59
N GLU A 52 13.41 9.74 15.48
CA GLU A 52 14.55 8.85 15.20
C GLU A 52 14.62 7.69 16.22
N THR A 53 14.33 7.96 17.50
CA THR A 53 14.25 6.92 18.54
C THR A 53 13.16 5.89 18.26
N ALA A 54 11.97 6.33 17.81
CA ALA A 54 10.90 5.41 17.45
C ALA A 54 11.31 4.50 16.28
N ILE A 55 11.95 5.07 15.25
CA ILE A 55 12.46 4.31 14.11
C ILE A 55 13.51 3.28 14.55
N LYS A 56 14.47 3.65 15.40
CA LYS A 56 15.48 2.72 15.94
C LYS A 56 14.86 1.59 16.74
N ILE A 57 13.75 1.82 17.44
CA ILE A 57 13.01 0.75 18.13
C ILE A 57 12.38 -0.21 17.12
N LEU A 58 11.73 0.29 16.07
CA LEU A 58 11.13 -0.57 15.03
C LEU A 58 12.20 -1.41 14.30
N GLU A 59 13.37 -0.81 14.04
CA GLU A 59 14.53 -1.49 13.45
C GLU A 59 15.10 -2.56 14.39
N LYS A 60 15.29 -2.24 15.66
CA LYS A 60 15.83 -3.15 16.69
C LYS A 60 14.94 -4.37 16.92
N GLU A 61 13.62 -4.19 16.88
CA GLU A 61 12.65 -5.27 17.03
C GLU A 61 12.38 -6.01 15.71
N GLU A 62 13.09 -5.68 14.63
CA GLU A 62 13.04 -6.33 13.32
C GLU A 62 11.63 -6.41 12.72
N LEU A 63 10.77 -5.42 13.01
CA LEU A 63 9.37 -5.44 12.56
C LEU A 63 9.28 -5.40 11.05
N ASN A 64 8.62 -6.41 10.47
CA ASN A 64 8.30 -6.42 9.05
C ASN A 64 6.83 -6.04 8.82
N GLY A 65 6.46 -5.85 7.57
CA GLY A 65 5.12 -5.39 7.20
C GLY A 65 4.00 -6.37 7.54
N GLY A 66 4.30 -7.67 7.71
CA GLY A 66 3.35 -8.65 8.23
C GLY A 66 3.01 -8.39 9.69
N ASP A 67 4.04 -8.27 10.53
CA ASP A 67 3.91 -8.06 11.98
C ASP A 67 3.17 -6.76 12.31
N LEU A 68 3.34 -5.73 11.47
CA LEU A 68 2.70 -4.43 11.61
C LEU A 68 1.19 -4.54 11.85
N PHE A 69 0.50 -5.50 11.22
CA PHE A 69 -0.96 -5.64 11.29
C PHE A 69 -1.47 -6.35 12.55
N ASP A 70 -0.57 -6.93 13.34
CA ASP A 70 -0.83 -7.65 14.58
C ASP A 70 -0.37 -6.88 15.82
N LEU A 71 0.19 -5.68 15.64
CA LEU A 71 0.64 -4.83 16.74
C LEU A 71 -0.50 -4.33 17.61
N THR A 72 -0.24 -4.30 18.91
CA THR A 72 -1.07 -3.63 19.91
C THR A 72 -0.33 -2.44 20.50
N GLU A 73 -1.08 -1.47 21.04
CA GLU A 73 -0.47 -0.33 21.73
C GLU A 73 0.36 -0.79 22.94
N GLU A 74 -0.09 -1.80 23.66
CA GLU A 74 0.61 -2.37 24.81
C GLU A 74 1.97 -2.95 24.40
N TRP A 75 2.01 -3.74 23.33
CA TRP A 75 3.27 -4.32 22.84
C TRP A 75 4.24 -3.22 22.38
N LEU A 76 3.75 -2.22 21.64
CA LEU A 76 4.56 -1.08 21.23
C LEU A 76 5.16 -0.34 22.44
N ARG A 77 4.37 -0.18 23.51
CA ARG A 77 4.85 0.46 24.75
C ARG A 77 5.83 -0.43 25.52
N SER A 78 5.69 -1.76 25.47
CA SER A 78 6.60 -2.68 26.17
C SER A 78 7.99 -2.72 25.53
N VAL A 79 8.09 -2.51 24.22
CA VAL A 79 9.38 -2.37 23.50
C VAL A 79 9.98 -0.95 23.60
N GLY A 80 9.38 -0.07 24.42
CA GLY A 80 9.91 1.25 24.74
C GLY A 80 9.41 2.38 23.85
N LEU A 81 8.38 2.15 23.02
CA LEU A 81 7.77 3.22 22.24
C LEU A 81 6.93 4.14 23.13
N GLY A 82 7.05 5.45 22.92
CA GLY A 82 6.21 6.43 23.62
C GLY A 82 4.73 6.28 23.28
N LEU A 83 3.85 6.74 24.18
CA LEU A 83 2.39 6.66 24.01
C LEU A 83 1.90 7.27 22.69
N GLY A 84 2.41 8.45 22.32
CA GLY A 84 2.02 9.17 21.10
C GLY A 84 2.32 8.38 19.81
N PRO A 85 3.58 8.00 19.54
CA PRO A 85 3.92 7.14 18.40
C PRO A 85 3.16 5.80 18.40
N ALA A 86 3.01 5.14 19.56
CA ALA A 86 2.30 3.86 19.65
C ALA A 86 0.83 3.99 19.21
N MET A 87 0.13 4.99 19.73
CA MET A 87 -1.28 5.21 19.40
C MET A 87 -1.49 5.59 17.93
N ARG A 88 -0.56 6.36 17.33
CA ARG A 88 -0.60 6.72 15.90
C ARG A 88 -0.37 5.52 14.99
N LEU A 89 0.58 4.64 15.33
CA LEU A 89 0.82 3.41 14.57
C LEU A 89 -0.40 2.48 14.59
N VAL A 90 -0.98 2.22 15.77
CA VAL A 90 -2.18 1.38 15.88
C VAL A 90 -3.35 1.97 15.09
N LYS A 91 -3.54 3.29 15.14
CA LYS A 91 -4.58 3.96 14.36
C LYS A 91 -4.32 3.84 12.84
N PHE A 92 -3.08 4.05 12.41
CA PHE A 92 -2.66 3.91 11.02
C PHE A 92 -2.93 2.49 10.48
N VAL A 93 -2.58 1.46 11.24
CA VAL A 93 -2.81 0.06 10.87
C VAL A 93 -4.30 -0.25 10.71
N LYS A 94 -5.14 0.28 11.60
CA LYS A 94 -6.61 0.18 11.48
C LYS A 94 -7.09 0.87 10.20
N GLU A 95 -6.62 2.08 9.92
CA GLU A 95 -6.95 2.78 8.68
C GLU A 95 -6.52 2.00 7.42
N CYS A 96 -5.38 1.31 7.44
CA CYS A 96 -4.96 0.43 6.35
C CYS A 96 -5.89 -0.77 6.16
N LYS A 97 -6.41 -1.37 7.24
CA LYS A 97 -7.39 -2.47 7.22
C LYS A 97 -8.78 -2.00 6.74
N ASP A 98 -9.20 -0.81 7.17
CA ASP A 98 -10.52 -0.25 6.88
C ASP A 98 -10.59 0.39 5.49
N LYS A 99 -9.45 0.84 4.94
CA LYS A 99 -9.30 1.27 3.55
C LYS A 99 -9.36 0.05 2.63
N LYS A 100 -10.58 -0.47 2.41
CA LYS A 100 -10.89 -1.15 1.15
C LYS A 100 -10.61 -0.12 0.07
N LEU A 101 -9.57 -0.34 -0.75
CA LEU A 101 -9.36 0.50 -1.93
C LEU A 101 -10.70 0.53 -2.64
N ARG A 102 -11.33 1.71 -2.66
CA ARG A 102 -12.43 1.99 -3.57
C ARG A 102 -11.97 1.39 -4.90
N SER A 103 -12.73 0.45 -5.47
CA SER A 103 -12.37 -0.14 -6.77
C SER A 103 -11.95 1.01 -7.68
N PHE A 104 -10.88 0.91 -8.46
CA PHE A 104 -10.45 2.04 -9.31
C PHE A 104 -11.62 2.60 -10.16
N SER A 105 -12.61 1.75 -10.47
CA SER A 105 -13.88 2.09 -11.13
C SER A 105 -14.87 2.96 -10.34
N SER A 106 -14.72 3.04 -9.02
CA SER A 106 -15.62 3.81 -8.14
C SER A 106 -15.21 5.28 -8.03
N TYR A 107 -13.96 5.62 -8.31
CA TYR A 107 -13.55 7.01 -8.50
C TYR A 107 -14.14 7.52 -9.81
N LYS A 108 -14.96 8.57 -9.72
CA LYS A 108 -15.65 9.12 -10.90
C LYS A 108 -14.73 10.01 -11.71
N THR A 109 -13.69 10.55 -11.08
CA THR A 109 -12.80 11.52 -11.72
C THR A 109 -11.33 11.24 -11.41
N LYS A 110 -10.46 11.66 -12.34
CA LYS A 110 -9.00 11.62 -12.14
C LYS A 110 -8.55 12.43 -10.93
N LYS A 111 -9.30 13.47 -10.54
CA LYS A 111 -9.03 14.30 -9.37
C LYS A 111 -9.24 13.52 -8.07
N GLU A 112 -10.36 12.81 -7.92
CA GLU A 112 -10.64 11.98 -6.72
C GLU A 112 -9.60 10.88 -6.55
N LEU A 113 -9.21 10.22 -7.65
CA LEU A 113 -8.14 9.23 -7.64
C LEU A 113 -6.79 9.87 -7.32
N GLY A 114 -6.51 11.02 -7.91
CA GLY A 114 -5.32 11.82 -7.66
C GLY A 114 -5.19 12.27 -6.21
N GLU A 115 -6.27 12.67 -5.52
CA GLU A 115 -6.22 13.08 -4.11
C GLU A 115 -5.83 11.93 -3.18
N VAL A 116 -6.33 10.73 -3.43
CA VAL A 116 -5.96 9.53 -2.66
C VAL A 116 -4.52 9.11 -2.91
N LEU A 117 -4.05 9.20 -4.16
CA LEU A 117 -2.67 8.87 -4.53
C LEU A 117 -1.68 9.97 -4.08
N ASN A 118 -2.09 11.23 -4.15
CA ASN A 118 -1.28 12.40 -3.80
C ASN A 118 -1.18 12.61 -2.27
N MET A 119 -2.01 11.93 -1.46
CA MET A 119 -1.74 11.77 -0.03
C MET A 119 -0.41 11.04 0.25
N GLY A 120 0.14 10.30 -0.73
CA GLY A 120 1.50 9.75 -0.67
C GLY A 120 2.61 10.68 -1.19
N LEU A 121 2.27 11.75 -1.93
CA LEU A 121 3.24 12.64 -2.60
C LEU A 121 3.29 14.06 -2.00
N LEU A 122 2.22 14.52 -1.34
CA LEU A 122 2.25 15.77 -0.54
C LEU A 122 3.08 15.63 0.75
N ALA A 123 3.79 14.51 0.92
CA ALA A 123 4.81 14.33 1.94
C ALA A 123 6.17 14.98 1.58
N GLY A 124 6.38 15.44 0.35
CA GLY A 124 7.66 16.02 -0.08
C GLY A 124 7.53 17.25 -0.98
N ILE A 125 7.16 18.39 -0.39
CA ILE A 125 7.70 19.74 -0.68
C ILE A 125 7.73 20.49 0.64
#